data_AF-A0A832Z977-F1
#
_entry.id   AF-A0A832Z977-F1
#
_cell.length_a   1.000
_cell.length_b   1.000
_cell.length_c   1.000
_cell.angle_alpha   90.00
_cell.angle_beta   90.00
_cell.angle_gamma   90.00
#
_symmetry.space_group_name_H-M   'P 1'
#
loop_
_entity.id
_entity.type
_entity.pdbx_description
1 polymer ?
#
loop_
_entity_poly.entity_id
_entity_poly.type
_entity_poly.pdbx_seq_one_letter_code
_entity_poly.pdbx_strand_id
1 'polypeptide(L)'
;MLTLIEEELGREALDSMHIHVSGIHYTEKGEMHHLNLQESDLRWENLLKVLKEFRVKGVVISESPNIEGDAILMKKKYEQIKV
;
A
#
# COMPACT_ATOMS: atom_id res chain seq x y z
N MET A 1 9.36 -5.89 8.30
CA MET A 1 9.76 -4.65 7.60
C MET A 1 9.37 -3.41 8.38
N LEU A 2 8.09 -3.17 8.71
CA LEU A 2 7.71 -2.00 9.52
C LEU A 2 8.36 -1.97 10.91
N THR A 3 8.48 -3.13 11.58
CA THR A 3 9.23 -3.25 12.85
C THR A 3 10.67 -2.77 12.71
N LEU A 4 11.37 -3.17 11.64
CA LEU A 4 12.75 -2.76 11.39
C LEU A 4 12.86 -1.25 11.14
N ILE A 5 11.91 -0.68 10.40
CA ILE A 5 11.85 0.79 10.19
C ILE A 5 11.66 1.51 11.52
N GLU A 6 10.77 1.02 12.38
CA GLU A 6 10.53 1.59 13.71
C GLU A 6 11.74 1.44 14.65
N GLU A 7 12.44 0.31 14.59
CA GLU A 7 13.64 0.04 15.40
C GLU A 7 14.83 0.91 14.98
N GLU A 8 15.06 1.07 13.68
CA GLU A 8 16.25 1.78 13.16
C GLU A 8 16.02 3.29 12.99
N LEU A 9 14.80 3.72 12.61
CA LEU A 9 14.47 5.12 12.32
C LEU A 9 13.51 5.74 13.33
N GLY A 10 13.01 4.95 14.29
CA GLY A 10 12.09 5.41 15.32
C GLY A 10 10.63 5.45 14.87
N ARG A 11 9.74 5.63 15.86
CA ARG A 11 8.28 5.70 15.64
C ARG A 11 7.85 6.82 14.69
N GLU A 12 8.59 7.92 14.67
CA GLU A 12 8.38 9.05 13.77
C GLU A 12 8.31 8.63 12.29
N ALA A 13 9.16 7.68 11.89
CA ALA A 13 9.19 7.19 10.51
C ALA A 13 7.86 6.54 10.09
N LEU A 14 7.16 5.87 11.02
CA LEU A 14 5.84 5.28 10.79
C LEU A 14 4.69 6.30 10.93
N ASP A 15 4.95 7.45 11.54
CA ASP A 15 3.94 8.49 11.78
C ASP A 15 3.88 9.54 10.65
N SER A 16 4.78 9.46 9.67
CA SER A 16 4.83 10.37 8.52
C SER A 16 5.25 9.66 7.23
N MET A 17 4.59 8.53 6.91
CA MET A 17 4.90 7.76 5.70
C MET A 17 4.26 8.34 4.44
N HIS A 18 4.99 8.26 3.33
CA HIS A 18 4.47 8.54 2.00
C HIS A 18 4.62 7.25 1.16
N ILE A 19 3.50 6.62 0.82
CA ILE A 19 3.47 5.29 0.21
C ILE A 19 2.74 5.37 -1.12
N HIS A 20 3.36 4.86 -2.18
CA HIS A 20 2.76 4.72 -3.50
C HIS A 20 2.41 3.25 -3.73
N VAL A 21 1.22 2.98 -4.24
CA VAL A 21 0.70 1.62 -4.43
C VAL A 21 0.09 1.47 -5.82
N SER A 22 0.59 0.49 -6.56
CA SER A 22 0.04 0.01 -7.83
C SER A 22 0.25 -1.50 -7.93
N GLY A 23 -0.57 -2.15 -8.76
CA GLY A 23 -0.20 -3.46 -9.27
C GLY A 23 0.93 -3.32 -10.29
N ILE A 24 1.73 -4.36 -10.51
CA ILE A 24 2.81 -4.33 -11.51
C ILE A 24 2.72 -5.56 -12.41
N HIS A 25 2.71 -5.34 -13.73
CA HIS A 25 2.92 -6.39 -14.70
C HIS A 25 4.41 -6.56 -14.97
N TYR A 26 4.94 -7.74 -14.65
CA TYR A 26 6.34 -8.07 -14.88
C TYR A 26 6.52 -8.94 -16.13
N THR A 27 7.65 -8.72 -16.79
CA THR A 27 8.18 -9.59 -17.85
C THR A 27 9.56 -10.08 -17.43
N GLU A 28 10.17 -10.96 -18.23
CA GLU A 28 11.57 -11.37 -18.03
C GLU A 28 12.56 -10.19 -18.06
N LYS A 29 12.18 -9.05 -18.65
CA LYS A 29 12.99 -7.83 -18.70
C LYS A 29 12.72 -6.85 -17.54
N GLY A 30 11.87 -7.22 -16.59
CA GLY A 30 11.47 -6.39 -15.45
C GLY A 30 10.05 -5.85 -15.57
N GLU A 31 9.78 -4.77 -14.83
CA GLU A 31 8.50 -4.07 -14.87
C GLU A 31 8.19 -3.57 -16.28
N MET A 32 6.95 -3.84 -16.72
CA MET A 32 6.46 -3.38 -18.01
C MET A 32 5.48 -2.20 -17.86
N HIS A 33 4.50 -2.31 -16.97
CA HIS A 33 3.53 -1.26 -16.67
C HIS A 33 2.77 -1.53 -15.37
N HIS A 34 2.12 -0.49 -14.84
CA HIS A 34 1.22 -0.59 -13.69
C HIS A 34 -0.11 -1.27 -14.06
N LEU A 35 -0.66 -2.01 -13.10
CA LEU A 35 -1.97 -2.66 -13.16
C LEU A 35 -2.91 -2.08 -12.12
N ASN A 36 -4.21 -2.22 -12.34
CA ASN A 36 -5.19 -1.99 -11.28
C ASN A 36 -5.02 -3.05 -10.18
N LEU A 37 -5.36 -2.70 -8.94
CA LEU A 37 -5.13 -3.56 -7.78
C LEU A 37 -5.84 -4.92 -7.90
N GLN A 38 -7.05 -4.94 -8.47
CA GLN A 38 -7.83 -6.16 -8.68
C GLN A 38 -7.26 -7.09 -9.74
N GLU A 39 -6.41 -6.57 -10.63
CA GLU A 39 -5.77 -7.33 -11.72
C GLU A 39 -4.36 -7.80 -11.33
N SER A 40 -3.86 -7.33 -10.19
CA SER A 40 -2.49 -7.56 -9.73
C SER A 40 -2.36 -8.74 -8.77
N ASP A 41 -1.14 -9.28 -8.64
CA ASP A 41 -0.78 -10.28 -7.64
C ASP A 41 -0.45 -9.67 -6.26
N LEU A 42 -0.47 -8.34 -6.15
CA LEU A 42 -0.24 -7.62 -4.92
C LEU A 42 -1.34 -7.93 -3.90
N ARG A 43 -0.96 -8.43 -2.73
CA ARG A 43 -1.86 -8.64 -1.58
C ARG A 43 -2.17 -7.32 -0.86
N TRP A 44 -2.72 -6.35 -1.59
CA TRP A 44 -2.94 -4.97 -1.12
C TRP A 44 -3.86 -4.91 0.11
N GLU A 45 -4.82 -5.83 0.25
CA GLU A 45 -5.65 -5.90 1.46
C GLU A 45 -4.82 -6.23 2.72
N ASN A 46 -3.84 -7.12 2.59
CA ASN A 46 -2.94 -7.47 3.69
C ASN A 46 -1.97 -6.32 3.99
N LEU A 47 -1.52 -5.59 2.97
CA LEU A 47 -0.76 -4.36 3.16
C LEU A 47 -1.56 -3.37 4.02
N LEU A 48 -2.80 -3.05 3.64
CA LEU A 48 -3.66 -2.15 4.41
C LEU A 48 -3.91 -2.64 5.83
N LYS A 49 -4.09 -3.95 6.01
CA LYS A 49 -4.25 -4.54 7.35
C LYS A 49 -3.02 -4.25 8.20
N VAL A 50 -1.83 -4.62 7.74
CA VAL A 50 -0.57 -4.42 8.47
C VAL A 50 -0.31 -2.94 8.78
N LEU A 51 -0.55 -2.04 7.82
CA LEU A 51 -0.45 -0.60 8.06
C LEU A 51 -1.36 -0.14 9.22
N LYS A 52 -2.58 -0.69 9.29
CA LYS A 52 -3.54 -0.39 10.37
C LYS A 52 -3.10 -0.98 11.72
N GLU A 53 -2.58 -2.21 11.76
CA GLU A 53 -2.09 -2.84 13.01
C GLU A 53 -0.91 -2.07 13.61
N PHE A 54 -0.01 -1.58 12.75
CA PHE A 54 1.12 -0.74 13.15
C PHE A 54 0.74 0.73 13.38
N ARG A 55 -0.55 1.07 13.24
CA ARG A 55 -1.08 2.44 13.37
C ARG A 55 -0.28 3.47 12.56
N VAL A 56 0.16 3.07 11.37
CA VAL A 56 0.92 3.93 10.46
C VAL A 56 0.09 5.17 10.12
N LYS A 57 0.76 6.32 10.04
CA LYS A 57 0.15 7.59 9.62
C LYS A 57 0.88 8.14 8.39
N GLY A 58 0.20 9.05 7.69
CA GLY A 58 0.69 9.66 6.47
C GLY A 58 -0.27 9.45 5.31
N VAL A 59 0.27 9.27 4.10
CA VAL A 59 -0.51 9.21 2.87
C VAL A 59 -0.19 7.95 2.08
N VAL A 60 -1.25 7.28 1.64
CA VAL A 60 -1.19 6.20 0.64
C VAL A 60 -1.77 6.75 -0.67
N ILE A 61 -0.98 6.72 -1.73
CA ILE A 61 -1.32 7.18 -3.07
C ILE A 61 -1.52 5.97 -3.98
N SER A 62 -2.62 5.96 -4.72
CA SER A 62 -2.84 5.01 -5.81
C SER A 62 -2.06 5.47 -7.04
N GLU A 63 -1.22 4.62 -7.61
CA GLU A 63 -0.55 4.82 -8.90
C GLU A 63 -1.03 3.83 -9.96
N SER A 64 -2.11 3.11 -9.68
CA SER A 64 -2.79 2.28 -10.68
C SER A 64 -3.25 3.10 -11.88
N PRO A 65 -3.44 2.48 -13.06
CA PRO A 65 -4.04 3.15 -14.22
C PRO A 65 -5.39 3.81 -13.90
N ASN A 66 -6.21 3.20 -13.03
CA ASN A 66 -7.44 3.79 -12.48
C ASN A 66 -7.19 4.36 -11.07
N ILE A 67 -6.57 5.54 -11.01
CA ILE A 67 -6.10 6.18 -9.76
C ILE A 67 -7.24 6.32 -8.74
N GLU A 68 -8.33 7.01 -9.11
CA GLU A 68 -9.43 7.32 -8.19
C GLU A 68 -10.20 6.06 -7.79
N GLY A 69 -10.39 5.12 -8.73
CA GLY A 69 -11.07 3.87 -8.47
C GLY A 69 -10.36 3.04 -7.40
N ASP A 70 -9.05 2.86 -7.56
CA ASP A 70 -8.25 2.07 -6.62
C ASP A 70 -8.00 2.82 -5.30
N ALA A 71 -7.91 4.15 -5.31
CA ALA A 71 -7.87 4.94 -4.09
C ALA A 71 -9.15 4.77 -3.25
N ILE A 72 -10.33 4.82 -3.89
CA ILE A 72 -11.62 4.59 -3.24
C ILE A 72 -11.73 3.13 -2.76
N LEU A 73 -11.28 2.17 -3.56
CA LEU A 73 -11.26 0.75 -3.22
C LEU A 73 -10.45 0.51 -1.94
N MET A 74 -9.21 1.03 -1.89
CA MET A 74 -8.35 0.92 -0.71
C MET A 74 -8.98 1.59 0.51
N LYS A 75 -9.51 2.81 0.37
CA LYS A 75 -10.18 3.53 1.47
C LYS A 75 -11.34 2.71 2.06
N LYS A 76 -12.25 2.22 1.20
CA LYS A 76 -13.39 1.41 1.63
C LYS A 76 -12.94 0.13 2.35
N LYS A 77 -11.92 -0.55 1.82
CA LYS A 77 -11.38 -1.74 2.46
C LYS A 77 -10.76 -1.42 3.82
N TYR A 78 -9.96 -0.37 3.90
CA TYR A 78 -9.30 0.06 5.15
C TYR A 78 -10.31 0.37 6.27
N GLU A 79 -11.43 1.01 5.93
CA GLU A 79 -12.54 1.30 6.86
C GLU A 79 -13.20 0.01 7.40
N GLN A 80 -13.23 -1.07 6.61
CA GLN A 80 -13.82 -2.36 7.00
C GLN A 80 -12.89 -3.25 7.84
N ILE A 81 -11.56 -3.05 7.75
CA ILE A 81 -10.59 -3.86 8.50
C ILE A 81 -10.79 -3.62 9.99
N LYS A 82 -11.00 -4.71 10.74
CA LYS A 82 -10.99 -4.71 12.21
C LYS A 82 -9.62 -5.17 12.69
N VAL A 83 -9.06 -4.43 13.64
CA VAL A 83 -7.77 -4.69 14.28
C VAL A 83 -7.94 -4.56 15.78
#